data_AF-A0A1S2SZT1-F1
#
_entry.id   AF-A0A1S2SZT1-F1
#
_cell.length_a   1.000
_cell.length_b   1.000
_cell.length_c   1.000
_cell.angle_alpha   90.00
_cell.angle_beta   90.00
_cell.angle_gamma   90.00
#
_symmetry.space_group_name_H-M   'P 1'
#
loop_
_entity.id
_entity.type
_entity.pdbx_description
1 polymer ?
#
loop_
_entity_poly.entity_id
_entity_poly.type
_entity_poly.pdbx_seq_one_letter_code
_entity_poly.pdbx_strand_id
1 'polypeptide(L)'
;MPNHAKIQFNEAGVPVSQAFDDIYFSVDSGIDESRYVFLRHNGLPERWASLPVHYDFVVTETGFGTGLNFLLTWLNFSAHAQPCTRLHFVTVEKYPLSKQQLAQALATLPEVAEVADELIAHYPATEAGCHRLIFDQGRVVLDLWIGDVETILEEWQSCLTARVDAWFLDGFAPAKNPAMWQSALFETMAQSAHRDTTFATFTAAGVVKRGLGEAGFTINKVKGFGRKREMLCGHFPSQTVKASRNLTPITVVGGGIASACLTQALHQRSIPCRVISQGKADGASGNPQGAVYPLLHAERTPLSRFYLQATSTALSYYTPWRERYWFASGVLQPAFNPARIERMHKVTACDYSEATVRPLTSEQSSSAAHLAIEQPSLLYPNAGWLNPAAFVRTLFEQHQPEWISDTVKRISTAQDTASSPSWSILGTDAEYTTARVVLAGGHHSADLIDTPLKIKPVKGQISMVRASAETAQLTTVLCYKGYMVPAQQGEHCIGATFERDQADLNSSSTADEANCESLANCAQQAWSKDLTVTGHRVSVRATTPDHQPAAGLLQPGLMLFCGLGSRGLTSAPVLAELLAEQLSGGVVPLTKDARSRLQPQRLIT
;
A
#
# COMPACT_ATOMS: atom_id res chain seq x y z
N MET A 1 -2.71 16.68 14.69
CA MET A 1 -3.28 16.06 13.49
C MET A 1 -3.19 17.07 12.36
N PRO A 2 -2.98 16.66 11.09
CA PRO A 2 -3.30 17.56 10.01
C PRO A 2 -4.79 17.89 10.15
N ASN A 3 -5.09 19.15 10.46
CA ASN A 3 -6.47 19.61 10.37
C ASN A 3 -6.94 19.28 8.95
N HIS A 4 -8.13 18.73 8.75
CA HIS A 4 -8.69 18.71 7.40
C HIS A 4 -8.57 20.10 6.80
N ALA A 5 -8.29 20.19 5.49
CA ALA A 5 -8.26 21.49 4.84
C ALA A 5 -9.57 22.22 5.11
N LYS A 6 -9.50 23.33 5.85
CA LYS A 6 -10.63 24.22 6.05
C LYS A 6 -10.79 25.00 4.76
N ILE A 7 -11.73 24.57 3.93
CA ILE A 7 -11.93 25.11 2.59
C ILE A 7 -13.33 25.70 2.47
N GLN A 8 -13.39 26.86 1.82
CA GLN A 8 -14.61 27.38 1.25
C GLN A 8 -14.52 27.31 -0.26
N PHE A 9 -15.60 26.85 -0.89
CA PHE A 9 -15.74 26.94 -2.33
C PHE A 9 -16.29 28.33 -2.66
N ASN A 10 -15.65 29.05 -3.58
CA ASN A 10 -16.20 30.31 -4.07
C ASN A 10 -17.40 30.06 -5.02
N GLU A 11 -18.06 31.12 -5.49
CA GLU A 11 -19.21 31.02 -6.40
C GLU A 11 -18.91 30.26 -7.72
N ALA A 12 -17.63 30.16 -8.09
CA ALA A 12 -17.15 29.42 -9.26
C ALA A 12 -16.73 27.97 -8.96
N GLY A 13 -16.93 27.48 -7.72
CA GLY A 13 -16.56 26.11 -7.33
C GLY A 13 -15.07 25.90 -7.09
N VAL A 14 -14.27 26.95 -6.91
CA VAL A 14 -12.84 26.85 -6.56
C VAL A 14 -12.65 26.64 -5.08
N PRO A 15 -11.85 25.65 -4.66
CA PRO A 15 -11.44 25.54 -3.27
C PRO A 15 -10.48 26.68 -2.88
N VAL A 16 -10.87 27.44 -1.85
CA VAL A 16 -10.06 28.47 -1.18
C VAL A 16 -9.66 27.96 0.19
N SER A 17 -8.36 27.91 0.48
CA SER A 17 -7.84 27.53 1.79
C SER A 17 -8.06 28.66 2.79
N GLN A 18 -8.90 28.42 3.81
CA GLN A 18 -9.11 29.39 4.89
C GLN A 18 -7.88 29.55 5.80
N ALA A 19 -7.05 28.51 5.92
CA ALA A 19 -5.88 28.55 6.77
C ALA A 19 -4.76 29.45 6.20
N PHE A 20 -4.69 29.54 4.86
CA PHE A 20 -3.64 30.29 4.15
C PHE A 20 -4.18 31.51 3.38
N ASP A 21 -5.50 31.72 3.39
CA ASP A 21 -6.21 32.77 2.65
C ASP A 21 -5.75 32.85 1.19
N ASP A 22 -5.77 31.69 0.51
CA ASP A 22 -5.31 31.55 -0.87
C ASP A 22 -6.08 30.46 -1.63
N ILE A 23 -6.11 30.57 -2.96
CA ILE A 23 -6.76 29.60 -3.84
C ILE A 23 -5.82 28.43 -4.14
N TYR A 24 -6.37 27.21 -4.28
CA TYR A 24 -5.57 26.06 -4.71
C TYR A 24 -5.21 26.12 -6.20
N PHE A 25 -6.12 26.64 -7.04
CA PHE A 25 -5.86 26.95 -8.45
C PHE A 25 -6.89 27.97 -8.98
N SER A 26 -6.60 28.64 -10.09
CA SER A 26 -7.56 29.50 -10.81
C SER A 26 -8.45 28.66 -11.74
N VAL A 27 -9.79 28.85 -11.77
CA VAL A 27 -10.67 28.11 -12.72
C VAL A 27 -10.29 28.42 -14.16
N ASP A 28 -10.11 29.70 -14.49
CA ASP A 28 -9.98 30.13 -15.89
C ASP A 28 -8.63 29.77 -16.50
N SER A 29 -7.64 29.40 -15.68
CA SER A 29 -6.26 29.20 -16.17
C SER A 29 -5.39 28.21 -15.38
N GLY A 30 -5.93 27.51 -14.39
CA GLY A 30 -5.15 26.62 -13.51
C GLY A 30 -4.45 25.49 -14.26
N ILE A 31 -5.13 24.88 -15.24
CA ILE A 31 -4.51 23.85 -16.09
C ILE A 31 -3.35 24.43 -16.90
N ASP A 32 -3.56 25.57 -17.56
CA ASP A 32 -2.53 26.20 -18.39
C ASP A 32 -1.36 26.71 -17.55
N GLU A 33 -1.62 27.22 -16.35
CA GLU A 33 -0.58 27.61 -15.39
C GLU A 33 0.24 26.40 -14.95
N SER A 34 -0.39 25.30 -14.51
CA SER A 34 0.32 24.07 -14.11
C SER A 34 1.12 23.47 -15.28
N ARG A 35 0.57 23.45 -16.49
CA ARG A 35 1.28 23.02 -17.71
C ARG A 35 2.49 23.89 -17.99
N TYR A 36 2.33 25.20 -17.91
CA TYR A 36 3.42 26.15 -18.16
C TYR A 36 4.50 26.06 -17.10
N VAL A 37 4.12 26.12 -15.82
CA VAL A 37 5.05 26.19 -14.69
C VAL A 37 5.75 24.86 -14.47
N PHE A 38 5.01 23.76 -14.34
CA PHE A 38 5.58 22.51 -13.85
C PHE A 38 5.95 21.55 -14.97
N LEU A 39 5.12 21.36 -15.99
CA LEU A 39 5.44 20.44 -17.09
C LEU A 39 6.49 21.07 -18.03
N ARG A 40 6.14 22.19 -18.68
CA ARG A 40 6.98 22.82 -19.70
C ARG A 40 8.35 23.23 -19.16
N HIS A 41 8.43 23.88 -17.99
CA HIS A 41 9.73 24.32 -17.43
C HIS A 41 10.52 23.21 -16.72
N ASN A 42 9.98 21.98 -16.65
CA ASN A 42 10.79 20.77 -16.41
C ASN A 42 11.11 20.00 -17.71
N GLY A 43 10.77 20.55 -18.89
CA GLY A 43 11.00 19.92 -20.19
C GLY A 43 10.08 18.73 -20.50
N LEU A 44 8.87 18.74 -19.95
CA LEU A 44 7.87 17.71 -20.16
C LEU A 44 6.81 18.21 -21.17
N PRO A 45 6.42 17.40 -22.16
CA PRO A 45 6.66 15.95 -22.27
C PRO A 45 7.95 15.53 -22.99
N GLU A 46 8.71 16.46 -23.59
CA GLU A 46 9.79 16.15 -24.55
C GLU A 46 10.87 15.20 -23.99
N ARG A 47 11.22 15.35 -22.69
CA ARG A 47 12.20 14.47 -22.03
C ARG A 47 11.80 13.00 -22.03
N TRP A 48 10.50 12.69 -22.01
CA TRP A 48 10.05 11.29 -21.97
C TRP A 48 10.35 10.53 -23.26
N ALA A 49 10.39 11.23 -24.40
CA ALA A 49 10.65 10.62 -25.69
C ALA A 49 12.07 10.05 -25.81
N SER A 50 13.03 10.63 -25.07
CA SER A 50 14.44 10.24 -25.08
C SER A 50 14.86 9.33 -23.91
N LEU A 51 13.93 8.88 -23.09
CA LEU A 51 14.27 8.03 -21.94
C LEU A 51 14.75 6.64 -22.37
N PRO A 52 15.65 6.02 -21.60
CA PRO A 52 15.98 4.60 -21.75
C PRO A 52 14.74 3.70 -21.64
N VAL A 53 14.83 2.51 -22.24
CA VAL A 53 13.80 1.47 -22.09
C VAL A 53 13.69 1.06 -20.62
N HIS A 54 12.47 0.82 -20.14
CA HIS A 54 12.19 0.44 -18.75
C HIS A 54 12.62 1.49 -17.70
N TYR A 55 12.65 2.77 -18.06
CA TYR A 55 12.98 3.84 -17.13
C TYR A 55 11.84 4.10 -16.13
N ASP A 56 12.21 4.41 -14.87
CA ASP A 56 11.29 4.94 -13.85
C ASP A 56 11.47 6.45 -13.79
N PHE A 57 10.54 7.23 -14.34
CA PHE A 57 10.57 8.69 -14.25
C PHE A 57 9.96 9.14 -12.92
N VAL A 58 10.77 9.77 -12.06
CA VAL A 58 10.36 10.16 -10.70
C VAL A 58 10.13 11.66 -10.63
N VAL A 59 8.89 12.06 -10.32
CA VAL A 59 8.52 13.45 -10.01
C VAL A 59 8.32 13.59 -8.51
N THR A 60 8.85 14.64 -7.92
CA THR A 60 8.57 15.00 -6.53
C THR A 60 7.89 16.34 -6.42
N GLU A 61 6.93 16.46 -5.51
CA GLU A 61 6.12 17.66 -5.33
C GLU A 61 5.97 18.05 -3.86
N THR A 62 6.00 19.35 -3.58
CA THR A 62 5.59 19.89 -2.28
C THR A 62 4.17 20.44 -2.38
N GLY A 63 3.22 19.86 -1.64
CA GLY A 63 1.82 20.30 -1.63
C GLY A 63 0.98 19.68 -2.73
N PHE A 64 0.32 18.55 -2.42
CA PHE A 64 -0.56 17.86 -3.37
C PHE A 64 -1.81 18.68 -3.73
N GLY A 65 -2.40 19.35 -2.74
CA GLY A 65 -3.63 20.11 -2.85
C GLY A 65 -4.77 19.30 -3.48
N THR A 66 -5.18 19.69 -4.69
CA THR A 66 -6.25 19.03 -5.46
C THR A 66 -5.73 17.92 -6.36
N GLY A 67 -4.42 17.69 -6.41
CA GLY A 67 -3.78 16.70 -7.28
C GLY A 67 -3.63 17.13 -8.73
N LEU A 68 -3.91 18.39 -9.08
CA LEU A 68 -3.93 18.87 -10.47
C LEU A 68 -2.61 18.60 -11.22
N ASN A 69 -1.46 18.89 -10.60
CA ASN A 69 -0.17 18.65 -11.22
C ASN A 69 0.08 17.15 -11.47
N PHE A 70 -0.30 16.28 -10.52
CA PHE A 70 -0.23 14.83 -10.70
C PHE A 70 -1.12 14.37 -11.87
N LEU A 71 -2.38 14.81 -11.92
CA LEU A 71 -3.33 14.42 -12.97
C LEU A 71 -2.87 14.88 -14.36
N LEU A 72 -2.38 16.11 -14.49
CA LEU A 72 -1.83 16.61 -15.75
C LEU A 72 -0.54 15.87 -16.15
N THR A 73 0.31 15.55 -15.18
CA THR A 73 1.51 14.76 -15.44
C THR A 73 1.16 13.36 -15.90
N TRP A 74 0.20 12.70 -15.27
CA TRP A 74 -0.29 11.38 -15.66
C TRP A 74 -0.89 11.40 -17.07
N LEU A 75 -1.79 12.35 -17.36
CA LEU A 75 -2.42 12.47 -18.68
C LEU A 75 -1.37 12.64 -19.79
N ASN A 76 -0.43 13.57 -19.60
CA ASN A 76 0.63 13.82 -20.58
C ASN A 76 1.62 12.63 -20.65
N PHE A 77 1.97 12.02 -19.52
CA PHE A 77 2.87 10.87 -19.50
C PHE A 77 2.28 9.71 -20.28
N SER A 78 0.99 9.43 -20.11
CA SER A 78 0.29 8.37 -20.82
C SER A 78 0.30 8.59 -22.32
N ALA A 79 0.13 9.83 -22.76
CA ALA A 79 0.10 10.20 -24.17
C ALA A 79 1.48 10.23 -24.85
N HIS A 80 2.55 10.53 -24.12
CA HIS A 80 3.86 10.85 -24.72
C HIS A 80 5.01 9.91 -24.33
N ALA A 81 4.94 9.22 -23.18
CA ALA A 81 6.01 8.31 -22.76
C ALA A 81 5.86 6.93 -23.40
N GLN A 82 6.98 6.22 -23.59
CA GLN A 82 6.95 4.85 -24.09
C GLN A 82 6.15 3.93 -23.15
N PRO A 83 5.49 2.87 -23.66
CA PRO A 83 4.71 1.95 -22.82
C PRO A 83 5.52 1.24 -21.74
N CYS A 84 6.83 1.07 -21.97
CA CYS A 84 7.74 0.40 -21.03
C CYS A 84 8.24 1.32 -19.89
N THR A 85 8.00 2.63 -19.99
CA THR A 85 8.37 3.62 -18.98
C THR A 85 7.31 3.69 -17.90
N ARG A 86 7.74 3.91 -16.65
CA ARG A 86 6.87 4.11 -15.49
C ARG A 86 6.98 5.53 -14.96
N LEU A 87 5.88 6.09 -14.47
CA LEU A 87 5.83 7.34 -13.73
C LEU A 87 5.69 7.05 -12.24
N HIS A 88 6.58 7.62 -11.44
CA HIS A 88 6.49 7.60 -9.98
C HIS A 88 6.37 9.03 -9.49
N PHE A 89 5.20 9.40 -9.00
CA PHE A 89 4.93 10.71 -8.43
C PHE A 89 4.97 10.63 -6.91
N VAL A 90 5.81 11.44 -6.26
CA VAL A 90 5.98 11.46 -4.81
C VAL A 90 5.62 12.85 -4.32
N THR A 91 4.62 12.96 -3.46
CA THR A 91 4.12 14.28 -3.03
C THR A 91 3.84 14.28 -1.54
N VAL A 92 3.83 15.48 -0.94
CA VAL A 92 3.49 15.68 0.46
C VAL A 92 2.29 16.60 0.60
N GLU A 93 1.39 16.29 1.53
CA GLU A 93 0.23 17.11 1.86
C GLU A 93 0.02 17.18 3.37
N LYS A 94 0.00 18.40 3.90
CA LYS A 94 -0.21 18.65 5.33
C LYS A 94 -1.69 18.82 5.67
N TYR A 95 -2.53 19.17 4.71
CA TYR A 95 -3.96 19.40 4.89
C TYR A 95 -4.72 18.71 3.75
N PRO A 96 -4.82 17.37 3.75
CA PRO A 96 -5.49 16.65 2.67
C PRO A 96 -6.97 16.99 2.63
N LEU A 97 -7.50 17.10 1.40
CA LEU A 97 -8.94 17.22 1.15
C LEU A 97 -9.66 15.96 1.61
N SER A 98 -10.92 16.08 2.03
CA SER A 98 -11.78 14.90 2.06
C SER A 98 -12.04 14.41 0.63
N LYS A 99 -12.32 13.12 0.46
CA LYS A 99 -12.67 12.56 -0.86
C LYS A 99 -13.83 13.32 -1.53
N GLN A 100 -14.81 13.78 -0.76
CA GLN A 100 -15.91 14.59 -1.27
C GLN A 100 -15.45 15.97 -1.74
N GLN A 101 -14.60 16.66 -0.97
CA GLN A 101 -14.04 17.95 -1.36
C GLN A 101 -13.15 17.83 -2.60
N LEU A 102 -12.36 16.76 -2.69
CA LEU A 102 -11.53 16.46 -3.86
C LEU A 102 -12.40 16.27 -5.11
N ALA A 103 -13.46 15.43 -5.01
CA ALA A 103 -14.38 15.21 -6.12
C ALA A 103 -15.07 16.50 -6.57
N GLN A 104 -15.52 17.33 -5.63
CA GLN A 104 -16.12 18.63 -5.96
C GLN A 104 -15.13 19.57 -6.66
N ALA A 105 -13.87 19.64 -6.20
CA ALA A 105 -12.85 20.47 -6.83
C ALA A 105 -12.52 20.00 -8.25
N LEU A 106 -12.35 18.70 -8.45
CA LEU A 106 -11.96 18.12 -9.74
C LEU A 106 -13.10 18.11 -10.77
N ALA A 107 -14.37 18.13 -10.33
CA ALA A 107 -15.52 18.26 -11.22
C ALA A 107 -15.51 19.56 -12.06
N THR A 108 -14.74 20.57 -11.65
CA THR A 108 -14.57 21.82 -12.40
C THR A 108 -13.56 21.72 -13.55
N LEU A 109 -12.84 20.58 -13.67
CA LEU A 109 -11.71 20.40 -14.59
C LEU A 109 -11.95 19.23 -15.56
N PRO A 110 -12.79 19.42 -16.62
CA PRO A 110 -13.21 18.34 -17.50
C PRO A 110 -12.06 17.68 -18.28
N GLU A 111 -10.96 18.40 -18.53
CA GLU A 111 -9.81 17.87 -19.27
C GLU A 111 -9.09 16.71 -18.54
N VAL A 112 -9.18 16.65 -17.22
CA VAL A 112 -8.56 15.59 -16.41
C VAL A 112 -9.58 14.61 -15.82
N ALA A 113 -10.85 14.66 -16.28
CA ALA A 113 -11.95 13.91 -15.66
C ALA A 113 -11.68 12.39 -15.56
N GLU A 114 -11.15 11.76 -16.62
CA GLU A 114 -10.89 10.32 -16.65
C GLU A 114 -9.90 9.88 -15.55
N VAL A 115 -8.72 10.53 -15.50
CA VAL A 115 -7.70 10.25 -14.48
C VAL A 115 -8.11 10.74 -13.08
N ALA A 116 -8.95 11.78 -13.01
CA ALA A 116 -9.50 12.28 -11.75
C ALA A 116 -10.45 11.26 -11.12
N ASP A 117 -11.34 10.65 -11.91
CA ASP A 117 -12.26 9.61 -11.44
C ASP A 117 -11.50 8.40 -10.90
N GLU A 118 -10.41 8.00 -11.57
CA GLU A 118 -9.55 6.91 -11.09
C GLU A 118 -8.81 7.27 -9.79
N LEU A 119 -8.28 8.50 -9.67
CA LEU A 119 -7.70 9.00 -8.42
C LEU A 119 -8.74 9.00 -7.30
N ILE A 120 -9.95 9.53 -7.53
CA ILE A 120 -11.04 9.60 -6.54
C ILE A 120 -11.43 8.19 -6.10
N ALA A 121 -11.52 7.22 -7.02
CA ALA A 121 -11.84 5.84 -6.70
C ALA A 121 -10.87 5.22 -5.69
N HIS A 122 -9.57 5.53 -5.82
CA HIS A 122 -8.49 5.01 -4.98
C HIS A 122 -8.08 5.93 -3.82
N TYR A 123 -8.62 7.15 -3.74
CA TYR A 123 -8.16 8.16 -2.79
C TYR A 123 -8.22 7.67 -1.33
N PRO A 124 -7.11 7.74 -0.58
CA PRO A 124 -7.00 7.11 0.72
C PRO A 124 -7.74 7.92 1.80
N ALA A 125 -7.88 7.31 2.98
CA ALA A 125 -8.21 8.05 4.18
C ALA A 125 -7.03 8.96 4.60
N THR A 126 -7.33 10.01 5.38
CA THR A 126 -6.43 11.16 5.59
C THR A 126 -5.47 10.99 6.77
N GLU A 127 -5.13 9.76 7.15
CA GLU A 127 -4.16 9.51 8.22
C GLU A 127 -2.73 9.82 7.79
N ALA A 128 -1.85 10.06 8.77
CA ALA A 128 -0.47 10.39 8.48
C ALA A 128 0.36 9.18 8.00
N GLY A 129 1.29 9.42 7.08
CA GLY A 129 2.19 8.41 6.53
C GLY A 129 2.22 8.39 5.01
N CYS A 130 2.84 7.35 4.45
CA CYS A 130 2.87 7.12 3.01
C CYS A 130 1.65 6.29 2.58
N HIS A 131 0.95 6.77 1.57
CA HIS A 131 -0.13 6.07 0.90
C HIS A 131 0.27 5.84 -0.55
N ARG A 132 0.70 4.61 -0.87
CA ARG A 132 0.97 4.21 -2.26
C ARG A 132 -0.33 3.86 -2.97
N LEU A 133 -0.62 4.57 -4.05
CA LEU A 133 -1.70 4.29 -4.99
C LEU A 133 -1.09 3.85 -6.32
N ILE A 134 -1.70 2.84 -6.94
CA ILE A 134 -1.18 2.18 -8.14
C ILE A 134 -2.25 2.25 -9.23
N PHE A 135 -1.91 2.85 -10.35
CA PHE A 135 -2.79 3.13 -11.47
C PHE A 135 -2.20 2.58 -12.77
N ASP A 136 -3.02 2.52 -13.83
CA ASP A 136 -2.59 2.13 -15.18
C ASP A 136 -1.73 0.83 -15.17
N GLN A 137 -2.25 -0.21 -14.51
CA GLN A 137 -1.55 -1.50 -14.34
C GLN A 137 -0.14 -1.39 -13.75
N GLY A 138 0.10 -0.42 -12.86
CA GLY A 138 1.40 -0.19 -12.23
C GLY A 138 2.37 0.66 -13.04
N ARG A 139 1.91 1.21 -14.17
CA ARG A 139 2.67 2.17 -14.96
C ARG A 139 2.73 3.55 -14.30
N VAL A 140 1.71 3.92 -13.54
CA VAL A 140 1.65 5.17 -12.78
C VAL A 140 1.49 4.87 -11.30
N VAL A 141 2.42 5.38 -10.49
CA VAL A 141 2.44 5.18 -9.04
C VAL A 141 2.45 6.54 -8.37
N LEU A 142 1.57 6.72 -7.38
CA LEU A 142 1.53 7.91 -6.53
C LEU A 142 1.87 7.51 -5.09
N ASP A 143 2.94 8.07 -4.54
CA ASP A 143 3.21 8.06 -3.09
C ASP A 143 2.74 9.39 -2.50
N LEU A 144 1.53 9.38 -1.92
CA LEU A 144 0.97 10.52 -1.20
C LEU A 144 1.39 10.46 0.27
N TRP A 145 2.29 11.35 0.67
CA TRP A 145 2.72 11.49 2.06
C TRP A 145 1.84 12.49 2.78
N ILE A 146 1.06 12.02 3.74
CA ILE A 146 0.23 12.89 4.58
C ILE A 146 0.99 13.23 5.85
N GLY A 147 1.31 14.50 6.05
CA GLY A 147 2.10 14.95 7.19
C GLY A 147 2.73 16.32 6.99
N ASP A 148 3.46 16.76 8.03
CA ASP A 148 4.27 17.96 7.91
C ASP A 148 5.48 17.69 7.01
N VAL A 149 5.78 18.62 6.10
CA VAL A 149 6.93 18.52 5.21
C VAL A 149 8.21 18.30 6.00
N GLU A 150 8.39 18.97 7.15
CA GLU A 150 9.55 18.80 8.03
C GLU A 150 9.81 17.35 8.40
N THR A 151 8.77 16.61 8.83
CA THR A 151 8.90 15.20 9.18
C THR A 151 9.10 14.33 7.94
N ILE A 152 8.48 14.68 6.81
CA ILE A 152 8.53 13.90 5.58
C ILE A 152 9.87 14.03 4.85
N LEU A 153 10.59 15.15 4.99
CA LEU A 153 11.91 15.32 4.38
C LEU A 153 12.88 14.21 4.81
N GLU A 154 12.91 13.85 6.10
CA GLU A 154 13.75 12.74 6.59
C GLU A 154 13.40 11.40 5.93
N GLU A 155 12.10 11.18 5.68
CA GLU A 155 11.62 9.98 4.99
C GLU A 155 12.10 9.96 3.53
N TRP A 156 11.98 11.10 2.83
CA TRP A 156 12.43 11.25 1.45
C TRP A 156 13.94 11.11 1.28
N GLN A 157 14.73 11.71 2.17
CA GLN A 157 16.20 11.55 2.18
C GLN A 157 16.61 10.07 2.28
N SER A 158 15.79 9.23 2.90
CA SER A 158 16.07 7.80 3.05
C SER A 158 15.72 6.94 1.83
N CYS A 159 14.95 7.44 0.86
CA CYS A 159 14.46 6.66 -0.28
C CYS A 159 14.58 7.32 -1.66
N LEU A 160 14.91 8.63 -1.75
CA LEU A 160 14.95 9.39 -3.01
C LEU A 160 16.36 9.77 -3.48
N THR A 161 17.41 9.45 -2.73
CA THR A 161 18.80 9.83 -3.05
C THR A 161 19.18 9.51 -4.50
N ALA A 162 19.56 10.55 -5.26
CA ALA A 162 19.89 10.49 -6.68
C ALA A 162 18.85 9.79 -7.58
N ARG A 163 17.54 9.99 -7.32
CA ARG A 163 16.44 9.37 -8.08
C ARG A 163 15.51 10.33 -8.78
N VAL A 164 15.43 11.58 -8.33
CA VAL A 164 14.37 12.50 -8.78
C VAL A 164 14.72 13.09 -10.14
N ASP A 165 13.83 12.97 -11.11
CA ASP A 165 14.02 13.53 -12.45
C ASP A 165 13.47 14.96 -12.56
N ALA A 166 12.39 15.27 -11.84
CA ALA A 166 11.79 16.60 -11.84
C ALA A 166 11.19 16.96 -10.47
N TRP A 167 11.48 18.16 -9.99
CA TRP A 167 10.87 18.77 -8.82
C TRP A 167 9.79 19.77 -9.21
N PHE A 168 8.58 19.55 -8.70
CA PHE A 168 7.47 20.50 -8.71
C PHE A 168 7.44 21.18 -7.35
N LEU A 169 8.17 22.28 -7.24
CA LEU A 169 8.27 23.02 -5.99
C LEU A 169 7.05 23.95 -5.89
N ASP A 170 5.94 23.34 -5.48
CA ASP A 170 4.62 23.96 -5.33
C ASP A 170 4.29 24.24 -3.85
N GLY A 171 3.11 24.82 -3.60
CA GLY A 171 2.61 25.16 -2.27
C GLY A 171 2.34 26.66 -2.11
N PHE A 172 1.75 27.05 -0.98
CA PHE A 172 1.41 28.47 -0.78
C PHE A 172 2.64 29.39 -0.86
N ALA A 173 2.42 30.61 -1.36
CA ALA A 173 3.47 31.58 -1.57
C ALA A 173 4.39 31.73 -0.33
N PRO A 174 5.71 31.91 -0.48
CA PRO A 174 6.64 31.94 0.65
C PRO A 174 6.27 32.92 1.77
N ALA A 175 5.63 34.04 1.44
CA ALA A 175 5.15 35.01 2.42
C ALA A 175 4.00 34.47 3.30
N LYS A 176 3.23 33.50 2.80
CA LYS A 176 2.07 32.88 3.45
C LYS A 176 2.39 31.54 4.14
N ASN A 177 3.43 30.83 3.69
CA ASN A 177 3.85 29.56 4.28
C ASN A 177 5.38 29.44 4.42
N PRO A 178 6.06 30.31 5.18
CA PRO A 178 7.52 30.32 5.26
C PRO A 178 8.11 29.02 5.83
N ALA A 179 7.36 28.28 6.65
CA ALA A 179 7.80 27.02 7.27
C ALA A 179 8.16 25.94 6.23
N MET A 180 7.51 25.94 5.06
CA MET A 180 7.83 25.00 3.99
C MET A 180 9.14 25.35 3.28
N TRP A 181 9.44 26.64 3.10
CA TRP A 181 10.53 27.15 2.25
C TRP A 181 11.84 27.30 3.02
N GLN A 182 12.28 26.22 3.65
CA GLN A 182 13.46 26.17 4.53
C GLN A 182 14.64 25.44 3.88
N SER A 183 15.85 25.66 4.42
CA SER A 183 17.10 25.05 3.93
C SER A 183 17.02 23.53 3.83
N ALA A 184 16.40 22.86 4.82
CA ALA A 184 16.25 21.41 4.84
C ALA A 184 15.51 20.86 3.59
N LEU A 185 14.54 21.61 3.05
CA LEU A 185 13.86 21.24 1.81
C LEU A 185 14.84 21.30 0.63
N PHE A 186 15.57 22.41 0.48
CA PHE A 186 16.52 22.59 -0.63
C PHE A 186 17.68 21.58 -0.58
N GLU A 187 18.17 21.25 0.62
CA GLU A 187 19.17 20.20 0.84
C GLU A 187 18.63 18.82 0.45
N THR A 188 17.38 18.51 0.80
CA THR A 188 16.72 17.27 0.39
C THR A 188 16.55 17.20 -1.13
N MET A 189 16.19 18.32 -1.77
CA MET A 189 16.13 18.41 -3.23
C MET A 189 17.49 18.09 -3.85
N ALA A 190 18.58 18.68 -3.34
CA ALA A 190 19.94 18.43 -3.83
C ALA A 190 20.39 16.97 -3.62
N GLN A 191 20.11 16.37 -2.45
CA GLN A 191 20.45 14.97 -2.18
C GLN A 191 19.67 13.99 -3.08
N SER A 192 18.42 14.31 -3.38
CA SER A 192 17.56 13.51 -4.24
C SER A 192 17.93 13.59 -5.72
N ALA A 193 18.73 14.60 -6.11
CA ALA A 193 19.05 14.92 -7.49
C ALA A 193 20.18 14.06 -8.08
N HIS A 194 20.05 13.80 -9.37
CA HIS A 194 21.07 13.26 -10.26
C HIS A 194 21.32 14.26 -11.40
N ARG A 195 22.17 13.92 -12.37
CA ARG A 195 22.65 14.83 -13.41
C ARG A 195 21.54 15.46 -14.27
N ASP A 196 20.43 14.75 -14.46
CA ASP A 196 19.33 15.19 -15.33
C ASP A 196 18.16 15.77 -14.52
N THR A 197 18.34 16.00 -13.22
CA THR A 197 17.28 16.56 -12.36
C THR A 197 17.03 18.02 -12.69
N THR A 198 15.75 18.33 -12.93
CA THR A 198 15.25 19.70 -13.08
C THR A 198 14.36 20.10 -11.90
N PHE A 199 14.13 21.41 -11.75
CA PHE A 199 13.05 21.91 -10.90
C PHE A 199 12.33 23.05 -11.59
N ALA A 200 11.07 23.26 -11.20
CA ALA A 200 10.32 24.49 -11.50
C ALA A 200 9.43 24.89 -10.32
N THR A 201 9.23 26.20 -10.18
CA THR A 201 8.32 26.78 -9.18
C THR A 201 7.71 28.08 -9.69
N PHE A 202 6.47 28.37 -9.30
CA PHE A 202 5.78 29.60 -9.70
C PHE A 202 6.38 30.88 -9.08
N THR A 203 7.15 30.77 -8.00
CA THR A 203 7.67 31.92 -7.25
C THR A 203 9.07 32.34 -7.73
N ALA A 204 9.35 33.64 -7.70
CA ALA A 204 10.68 34.23 -7.90
C ALA A 204 11.23 34.91 -6.64
N ALA A 205 10.71 34.53 -5.46
CA ALA A 205 11.11 35.11 -4.19
C ALA A 205 12.61 34.93 -3.91
N GLY A 206 13.25 35.98 -3.38
CA GLY A 206 14.70 36.00 -3.14
C GLY A 206 15.18 34.93 -2.16
N VAL A 207 14.36 34.56 -1.16
CA VAL A 207 14.67 33.48 -0.21
C VAL A 207 14.78 32.12 -0.91
N VAL A 208 13.84 31.81 -1.80
CA VAL A 208 13.81 30.56 -2.57
C VAL A 208 14.99 30.52 -3.53
N LYS A 209 15.24 31.62 -4.25
CA LYS A 209 16.38 31.74 -5.15
C LYS A 209 17.72 31.51 -4.42
N ARG A 210 17.92 32.13 -3.25
CA ARG A 210 19.16 31.95 -2.49
C ARG A 210 19.29 30.53 -1.95
N GLY A 211 18.23 29.99 -1.33
CA GLY A 211 18.25 28.64 -0.77
C GLY A 211 18.54 27.55 -1.80
N LEU A 212 17.92 27.63 -2.99
CA LEU A 212 18.22 26.71 -4.09
C LEU A 212 19.66 26.86 -4.61
N GLY A 213 20.17 28.09 -4.68
CA GLY A 213 21.53 28.37 -5.14
C GLY A 213 22.58 27.87 -4.14
N GLU A 214 22.33 28.07 -2.85
CA GLU A 214 23.16 27.55 -1.74
C GLU A 214 23.14 26.01 -1.69
N ALA A 215 22.00 25.39 -2.02
CA ALA A 215 21.90 23.93 -2.18
C ALA A 215 22.56 23.39 -3.46
N GLY A 216 23.04 24.27 -4.36
CA GLY A 216 23.83 23.90 -5.53
C GLY A 216 23.07 23.85 -6.86
N PHE A 217 21.80 24.27 -6.91
CA PHE A 217 21.06 24.33 -8.18
C PHE A 217 21.53 25.49 -9.06
N THR A 218 21.61 25.24 -10.37
CA THR A 218 21.74 26.32 -11.36
C THR A 218 20.35 26.88 -11.66
N ILE A 219 20.16 28.17 -11.36
CA ILE A 219 18.85 28.82 -11.40
C ILE A 219 18.70 29.70 -12.63
N ASN A 220 17.62 29.49 -13.36
CA ASN A 220 17.16 30.32 -14.46
C ASN A 220 15.90 31.09 -14.04
N LYS A 221 15.91 32.39 -14.29
CA LYS A 221 14.75 33.26 -14.08
C LYS A 221 14.07 33.49 -15.41
N VAL A 222 12.82 33.06 -15.52
CA VAL A 222 12.03 33.10 -16.76
C VAL A 222 10.72 33.85 -16.54
N LYS A 223 10.02 34.19 -17.64
CA LYS A 223 8.72 34.87 -17.56
C LYS A 223 7.70 33.99 -16.82
N GLY A 224 6.97 34.56 -15.87
CA GLY A 224 5.87 33.87 -15.19
C GLY A 224 4.65 33.68 -16.09
N PHE A 225 3.74 32.80 -15.67
CA PHE A 225 2.48 32.59 -16.38
C PHE A 225 1.53 33.80 -16.23
N GLY A 226 0.78 34.11 -17.30
CA GLY A 226 -0.21 35.19 -17.30
C GLY A 226 0.37 36.55 -16.88
N ARG A 227 -0.12 37.08 -15.76
CA ARG A 227 0.29 38.39 -15.20
C ARG A 227 1.54 38.31 -14.30
N LYS A 228 1.99 37.11 -13.90
CA LYS A 228 3.17 36.96 -13.05
C LYS A 228 4.42 37.35 -13.86
N ARG A 229 5.22 38.27 -13.33
CA ARG A 229 6.39 38.81 -14.04
C ARG A 229 7.45 37.73 -14.26
N GLU A 230 7.79 37.00 -13.19
CA GLU A 230 8.93 36.09 -13.17
C GLU A 230 8.59 34.83 -12.39
N MET A 231 9.24 33.72 -12.76
CA MET A 231 9.25 32.44 -12.04
C MET A 231 10.66 31.83 -12.11
N LEU A 232 10.90 30.75 -11.36
CA LEU A 232 12.20 30.07 -11.34
C LEU A 232 12.08 28.64 -11.89
N CYS A 233 13.08 28.26 -12.67
CA CYS A 233 13.34 26.88 -13.06
C CYS A 233 14.85 26.64 -13.09
N GLY A 234 15.28 25.41 -13.22
CA GLY A 234 16.71 25.11 -13.25
C GLY A 234 17.02 23.64 -13.25
N HIS A 235 18.30 23.33 -13.06
CA HIS A 235 18.82 21.97 -13.03
C HIS A 235 19.90 21.83 -11.97
N PHE A 236 20.15 20.58 -11.57
CA PHE A 236 21.21 20.25 -10.63
C PHE A 236 22.47 19.82 -11.38
N PRO A 237 23.61 20.54 -11.26
CA PRO A 237 24.83 20.27 -12.02
C PRO A 237 25.62 19.10 -11.39
N SER A 238 25.02 17.91 -11.34
CA SER A 238 25.64 16.71 -10.79
C SER A 238 26.28 15.86 -11.88
N GLN A 239 27.31 15.09 -11.52
CA GLN A 239 27.83 14.02 -12.36
C GLN A 239 27.20 12.66 -12.02
N THR A 240 26.42 12.56 -10.94
CA THR A 240 25.73 11.33 -10.55
C THR A 240 24.73 10.92 -11.62
N VAL A 241 24.82 9.70 -12.13
CA VAL A 241 23.82 9.12 -13.04
C VAL A 241 22.78 8.39 -12.20
N LYS A 242 21.50 8.54 -12.51
CA LYS A 242 20.47 7.68 -11.94
C LYS A 242 20.72 6.22 -12.33
N ALA A 243 20.76 5.34 -11.33
CA ALA A 243 20.93 3.92 -11.59
C ALA A 243 19.80 3.38 -12.48
N SER A 244 20.16 2.60 -13.50
CA SER A 244 19.18 1.87 -14.31
C SER A 244 18.47 0.80 -13.47
N ARG A 245 17.22 0.51 -13.80
CA ARG A 245 16.45 -0.55 -13.15
C ARG A 245 17.18 -1.89 -13.26
N ASN A 246 17.24 -2.64 -12.16
CA ASN A 246 17.82 -3.98 -12.17
C ASN A 246 16.81 -5.03 -12.67
N LEU A 247 16.96 -5.44 -13.93
CA LEU A 247 16.10 -6.39 -14.64
C LEU A 247 16.55 -7.85 -14.52
N THR A 248 17.53 -8.17 -13.67
CA THR A 248 18.00 -9.56 -13.49
C THR A 248 16.81 -10.48 -13.16
N PRO A 249 16.73 -11.72 -13.62
CA PRO A 249 15.63 -12.61 -13.22
C PRO A 249 15.57 -12.85 -11.70
N ILE A 250 14.37 -13.13 -11.19
CA ILE A 250 14.13 -13.42 -9.77
C ILE A 250 13.40 -14.76 -9.68
N THR A 251 13.87 -15.63 -8.78
CA THR A 251 13.15 -16.86 -8.42
C THR A 251 12.40 -16.64 -7.10
N VAL A 252 11.10 -16.89 -7.09
CA VAL A 252 10.26 -16.87 -5.89
C VAL A 252 9.94 -18.30 -5.48
N VAL A 253 10.19 -18.65 -4.21
CA VAL A 253 9.85 -19.98 -3.67
C VAL A 253 8.57 -19.87 -2.85
N GLY A 254 7.50 -20.52 -3.31
CA GLY A 254 6.17 -20.53 -2.69
C GLY A 254 5.06 -20.05 -3.62
N GLY A 255 3.83 -20.56 -3.42
CA GLY A 255 2.66 -20.29 -4.27
C GLY A 255 1.49 -19.58 -3.57
N GLY A 256 1.76 -18.86 -2.47
CA GLY A 256 0.74 -18.13 -1.69
C GLY A 256 0.54 -16.67 -2.12
N ILE A 257 -0.24 -15.92 -1.34
CA ILE A 257 -0.55 -14.50 -1.57
C ILE A 257 0.70 -13.61 -1.64
N ALA A 258 1.71 -13.89 -0.83
CA ALA A 258 2.99 -13.16 -0.85
C ALA A 258 3.64 -13.26 -2.24
N SER A 259 3.79 -14.49 -2.74
CA SER A 259 4.38 -14.76 -4.05
C SER A 259 3.55 -14.20 -5.20
N ALA A 260 2.22 -14.28 -5.12
CA ALA A 260 1.33 -13.77 -6.16
C ALA A 260 1.40 -12.25 -6.28
N CYS A 261 1.29 -11.52 -5.17
CA CYS A 261 1.45 -10.06 -5.16
C CYS A 261 2.84 -9.64 -5.64
N LEU A 262 3.91 -10.35 -5.22
CA LEU A 262 5.26 -10.07 -5.67
C LEU A 262 5.43 -10.33 -7.18
N THR A 263 4.86 -11.42 -7.70
CA THR A 263 4.90 -11.75 -9.13
C THR A 263 4.28 -10.63 -9.96
N GLN A 264 3.11 -10.13 -9.56
CA GLN A 264 2.49 -8.96 -10.18
C GLN A 264 3.42 -7.75 -10.11
N ALA A 265 3.93 -7.39 -8.92
CA ALA A 265 4.78 -6.23 -8.74
C ALA A 265 6.09 -6.29 -9.57
N LEU A 266 6.66 -7.49 -9.76
CA LEU A 266 7.82 -7.73 -10.63
C LEU A 266 7.45 -7.62 -12.12
N HIS A 267 6.33 -8.22 -12.53
CA HIS A 267 5.82 -8.13 -13.89
C HIS A 267 5.58 -6.67 -14.32
N GLN A 268 4.95 -5.88 -13.46
CA GLN A 268 4.71 -4.44 -13.69
C GLN A 268 6.02 -3.64 -13.83
N ARG A 269 7.15 -4.18 -13.39
CA ARG A 269 8.50 -3.59 -13.51
C ARG A 269 9.31 -4.23 -14.64
N SER A 270 8.70 -5.11 -15.43
CA SER A 270 9.32 -5.88 -16.52
C SER A 270 10.48 -6.76 -16.04
N ILE A 271 10.42 -7.23 -14.78
CA ILE A 271 11.44 -8.12 -14.21
C ILE A 271 10.99 -9.58 -14.43
N PRO A 272 11.79 -10.41 -15.13
CA PRO A 272 11.47 -11.82 -15.31
C PRO A 272 11.35 -12.55 -13.97
N CYS A 273 10.25 -13.28 -13.79
CA CYS A 273 9.92 -13.98 -12.56
C CYS A 273 9.72 -15.47 -12.84
N ARG A 274 10.43 -16.29 -12.06
CA ARG A 274 10.23 -17.74 -11.96
C ARG A 274 9.65 -18.06 -10.60
N VAL A 275 8.63 -18.91 -10.53
CA VAL A 275 7.99 -19.34 -9.28
C VAL A 275 8.14 -20.84 -9.15
N ILE A 276 8.67 -21.30 -8.01
CA ILE A 276 8.81 -22.72 -7.68
C ILE A 276 7.87 -23.03 -6.50
N SER A 277 6.85 -23.85 -6.77
CA SER A 277 5.87 -24.28 -5.77
C SER A 277 5.07 -25.47 -6.29
N GLN A 278 4.69 -26.39 -5.41
CA GLN A 278 3.86 -27.54 -5.77
C GLN A 278 2.51 -27.08 -6.35
N GLY A 279 1.83 -26.14 -5.69
CA GLY A 279 0.56 -25.59 -6.13
C GLY A 279 0.39 -24.08 -5.91
N LYS A 280 -0.78 -23.59 -6.30
CA LYS A 280 -1.22 -22.19 -6.22
C LYS A 280 -2.32 -22.06 -5.18
N ALA A 281 -2.08 -21.25 -4.15
CA ALA A 281 -2.98 -21.07 -3.01
C ALA A 281 -3.36 -22.40 -2.29
N ASP A 282 -2.46 -23.36 -2.29
CA ASP A 282 -2.62 -24.68 -1.65
C ASP A 282 -2.33 -24.64 -0.13
N GLY A 283 -1.54 -23.68 0.33
CA GLY A 283 -1.29 -23.39 1.75
C GLY A 283 -2.32 -22.45 2.42
N ALA A 284 -1.83 -21.56 3.30
CA ALA A 284 -2.65 -20.64 4.11
C ALA A 284 -3.48 -19.62 3.32
N SER A 285 -3.12 -19.36 2.06
CA SER A 285 -3.88 -18.45 1.19
C SER A 285 -5.09 -19.12 0.51
N GLY A 286 -5.35 -20.40 0.80
CA GLY A 286 -6.40 -21.19 0.14
C GLY A 286 -7.79 -21.10 0.75
N ASN A 287 -8.04 -20.18 1.69
CA ASN A 287 -9.38 -20.03 2.27
C ASN A 287 -10.39 -19.51 1.23
N PRO A 288 -11.68 -19.89 1.32
CA PRO A 288 -12.70 -19.40 0.41
C PRO A 288 -13.06 -17.93 0.66
N GLN A 289 -12.98 -17.49 1.92
CA GLN A 289 -13.27 -16.12 2.34
C GLN A 289 -12.29 -15.69 3.44
N GLY A 290 -11.77 -14.47 3.37
CA GLY A 290 -10.86 -13.92 4.38
C GLY A 290 -11.06 -12.43 4.57
N ALA A 291 -11.11 -11.97 5.82
CA ALA A 291 -11.30 -10.57 6.15
C ALA A 291 -10.06 -9.72 5.84
N VAL A 292 -10.29 -8.50 5.33
CA VAL A 292 -9.27 -7.47 5.07
C VAL A 292 -9.69 -6.21 5.81
N TYR A 293 -8.96 -5.85 6.86
CA TYR A 293 -9.22 -4.69 7.70
C TYR A 293 -7.96 -4.27 8.46
N PRO A 294 -7.90 -3.04 9.01
CA PRO A 294 -6.71 -2.57 9.71
C PRO A 294 -6.59 -3.17 11.11
N LEU A 295 -5.35 -3.43 11.54
CA LEU A 295 -5.03 -3.70 12.95
C LEU A 295 -4.83 -2.38 13.69
N LEU A 296 -5.91 -1.81 14.20
CA LEU A 296 -5.83 -0.64 15.07
C LEU A 296 -5.54 -1.05 16.51
N HIS A 297 -4.72 -0.28 17.20
CA HIS A 297 -4.44 -0.44 18.63
C HIS A 297 -5.02 0.75 19.40
N ALA A 298 -5.12 0.58 20.73
CA ALA A 298 -5.54 1.63 21.66
C ALA A 298 -4.57 2.83 21.70
N GLU A 299 -3.35 2.62 21.23
CA GLU A 299 -2.33 3.65 20.99
C GLU A 299 -1.83 3.51 19.56
N ARG A 300 -1.33 4.59 18.97
CA ARG A 300 -0.71 4.58 17.63
C ARG A 300 0.69 3.97 17.67
N THR A 301 0.76 2.70 18.03
CA THR A 301 1.99 1.90 18.02
C THR A 301 2.59 1.81 16.62
N PRO A 302 3.90 1.58 16.47
CA PRO A 302 4.51 1.34 15.17
C PRO A 302 3.80 0.25 14.34
N LEU A 303 3.35 -0.82 15.01
CA LEU A 303 2.64 -1.91 14.35
C LEU A 303 1.28 -1.46 13.80
N SER A 304 0.50 -0.71 14.56
CA SER A 304 -0.79 -0.21 14.08
C SER A 304 -0.63 0.83 12.97
N ARG A 305 0.44 1.66 13.01
CA ARG A 305 0.78 2.57 11.91
C ARG A 305 1.11 1.81 10.62
N PHE A 306 1.90 0.75 10.71
CA PHE A 306 2.19 -0.12 9.57
C PHE A 306 0.92 -0.73 8.99
N TYR A 307 0.05 -1.33 9.81
CA TYR A 307 -1.17 -1.95 9.30
C TYR A 307 -2.18 -0.94 8.75
N LEU A 308 -2.17 0.30 9.21
CA LEU A 308 -2.96 1.38 8.63
C LEU A 308 -2.48 1.72 7.21
N GLN A 309 -1.18 1.91 7.01
CA GLN A 309 -0.58 2.13 5.69
C GLN A 309 -0.78 0.92 4.76
N ALA A 310 -0.59 -0.29 5.29
CA ALA A 310 -0.81 -1.53 4.55
C ALA A 310 -2.27 -1.66 4.10
N THR A 311 -3.23 -1.29 4.97
CA THR A 311 -4.65 -1.28 4.62
C THR A 311 -4.93 -0.29 3.50
N SER A 312 -4.38 0.92 3.56
CA SER A 312 -4.53 1.91 2.48
C SER A 312 -4.09 1.33 1.13
N THR A 313 -2.91 0.71 1.08
CA THR A 313 -2.39 0.09 -0.15
C THR A 313 -3.26 -1.10 -0.58
N ALA A 314 -3.68 -1.96 0.36
CA ALA A 314 -4.52 -3.11 0.08
C ALA A 314 -5.89 -2.72 -0.50
N LEU A 315 -6.54 -1.70 0.05
CA LEU A 315 -7.83 -1.21 -0.46
C LEU A 315 -7.69 -0.65 -1.88
N SER A 316 -6.63 0.10 -2.17
CA SER A 316 -6.32 0.55 -3.53
C SER A 316 -6.10 -0.66 -4.45
N TYR A 317 -5.26 -1.60 -4.02
CA TYR A 317 -4.86 -2.77 -4.79
C TYR A 317 -6.03 -3.72 -5.12
N TYR A 318 -6.99 -3.86 -4.21
CA TYR A 318 -8.16 -4.72 -4.42
C TYR A 318 -9.33 -4.02 -5.13
N THR A 319 -9.30 -2.69 -5.28
CA THR A 319 -10.40 -1.94 -5.92
C THR A 319 -10.73 -2.41 -7.35
N PRO A 320 -9.77 -2.72 -8.22
CA PRO A 320 -10.04 -3.28 -9.55
C PRO A 320 -10.74 -4.66 -9.53
N TRP A 321 -10.78 -5.33 -8.37
CA TRP A 321 -11.30 -6.68 -8.19
C TRP A 321 -12.65 -6.73 -7.48
N ARG A 322 -13.28 -5.55 -7.29
CA ARG A 322 -14.61 -5.42 -6.68
C ARG A 322 -15.61 -6.35 -7.36
N GLU A 323 -16.48 -6.94 -6.54
CA GLU A 323 -17.59 -7.83 -6.94
C GLU A 323 -17.16 -9.17 -7.56
N ARG A 324 -15.88 -9.34 -7.90
CA ARG A 324 -15.32 -10.59 -8.43
C ARG A 324 -14.62 -11.40 -7.34
N TYR A 325 -13.63 -10.80 -6.68
CA TYR A 325 -12.88 -11.44 -5.59
C TYR A 325 -12.85 -10.61 -4.33
N TRP A 326 -12.96 -9.27 -4.46
CA TRP A 326 -12.97 -8.32 -3.37
C TRP A 326 -14.39 -7.79 -3.14
N PHE A 327 -14.83 -7.82 -1.89
CA PHE A 327 -16.14 -7.34 -1.49
C PHE A 327 -15.93 -6.34 -0.36
N ALA A 328 -16.05 -5.05 -0.67
CA ALA A 328 -15.97 -3.94 0.27
C ALA A 328 -17.25 -3.85 1.13
N SER A 329 -17.53 -4.93 1.84
CA SER A 329 -18.75 -5.16 2.63
C SER A 329 -18.80 -4.32 3.92
N GLY A 330 -17.70 -3.66 4.28
CA GLY A 330 -17.45 -3.22 5.63
C GLY A 330 -17.08 -4.38 6.56
N VAL A 331 -16.44 -4.04 7.68
CA VAL A 331 -16.17 -4.96 8.79
C VAL A 331 -16.68 -4.34 10.08
N LEU A 332 -17.53 -5.05 10.80
CA LEU A 332 -17.96 -4.72 12.15
C LEU A 332 -17.14 -5.48 13.17
N GLN A 333 -16.70 -4.79 14.22
CA GLN A 333 -16.06 -5.36 15.39
C GLN A 333 -16.93 -5.09 16.62
N PRO A 334 -17.88 -5.99 16.96
CA PRO A 334 -18.74 -5.84 18.13
C PRO A 334 -17.96 -5.86 19.44
N ALA A 335 -18.38 -5.00 20.37
CA ALA A 335 -17.81 -4.92 21.71
C ALA A 335 -18.52 -5.89 22.66
N PHE A 336 -18.35 -7.19 22.42
CA PHE A 336 -19.07 -8.29 23.08
C PHE A 336 -18.74 -8.51 24.57
N ASN A 337 -17.81 -7.75 25.16
CA ASN A 337 -17.50 -7.80 26.58
C ASN A 337 -16.89 -6.47 27.08
N PRO A 338 -16.77 -6.26 28.42
CA PRO A 338 -16.25 -5.00 28.97
C PRO A 338 -14.86 -4.60 28.45
N ALA A 339 -13.95 -5.56 28.26
CA ALA A 339 -12.62 -5.29 27.73
C ALA A 339 -12.65 -4.81 26.25
N ARG A 340 -13.62 -5.28 25.46
CA ARG A 340 -13.82 -4.80 24.09
C ARG A 340 -14.48 -3.43 24.03
N ILE A 341 -15.37 -3.12 24.98
CA ILE A 341 -15.93 -1.77 25.14
C ILE A 341 -14.81 -0.77 25.48
N GLU A 342 -13.96 -1.10 26.44
CA GLU A 342 -12.81 -0.26 26.80
C GLU A 342 -11.87 -0.05 25.60
N ARG A 343 -11.55 -1.13 24.87
CA ARG A 343 -10.75 -1.03 23.65
C ARG A 343 -11.40 -0.14 22.59
N MET A 344 -12.71 -0.27 22.38
CA MET A 344 -13.46 0.58 21.44
C MET A 344 -13.29 2.05 21.81
N HIS A 345 -13.49 2.42 23.08
CA HIS A 345 -13.30 3.79 23.56
C HIS A 345 -11.87 4.32 23.33
N LYS A 346 -10.85 3.48 23.57
CA LYS A 346 -9.45 3.88 23.32
C LYS A 346 -9.16 4.09 21.84
N VAL A 347 -9.70 3.23 20.97
CA VAL A 347 -9.56 3.40 19.51
C VAL A 347 -10.27 4.66 19.03
N THR A 348 -11.48 4.93 19.52
CA THR A 348 -12.23 6.15 19.14
C THR A 348 -11.56 7.43 19.65
N ALA A 349 -10.84 7.36 20.78
CA ALA A 349 -10.08 8.49 21.31
C ALA A 349 -8.78 8.78 20.52
N CYS A 350 -8.38 7.92 19.57
CA CYS A 350 -7.22 8.13 18.72
C CYS A 350 -7.50 8.99 17.48
N ASP A 351 -8.69 9.59 17.36
CA ASP A 351 -9.12 10.49 16.28
C ASP A 351 -8.83 9.96 14.86
N TYR A 352 -9.04 8.67 14.60
CA TYR A 352 -8.92 8.15 13.23
C TYR A 352 -9.97 8.78 12.30
N SER A 353 -9.69 8.79 10.98
CA SER A 353 -10.71 9.24 10.01
C SER A 353 -11.94 8.35 10.09
N GLU A 354 -13.14 8.92 9.96
CA GLU A 354 -14.37 8.14 9.87
C GLU A 354 -14.38 7.21 8.63
N ALA A 355 -13.60 7.54 7.59
CA ALA A 355 -13.38 6.67 6.45
C ALA A 355 -12.58 5.41 6.80
N THR A 356 -11.81 5.44 7.89
CA THR A 356 -11.04 4.31 8.42
C THR A 356 -11.84 3.55 9.45
N VAL A 357 -12.36 4.23 10.47
CA VAL A 357 -13.14 3.60 11.55
C VAL A 357 -14.12 4.58 12.18
N ARG A 358 -15.33 4.13 12.49
CA ARG A 358 -16.31 4.89 13.27
C ARG A 358 -17.02 4.01 14.31
N PRO A 359 -17.33 4.53 15.51
CA PRO A 359 -18.15 3.82 16.48
C PRO A 359 -19.62 3.82 16.05
N LEU A 360 -20.32 2.73 16.34
CA LEU A 360 -21.76 2.57 16.14
C LEU A 360 -22.44 2.19 17.46
N THR A 361 -23.66 2.68 17.66
CA THR A 361 -24.58 2.13 18.68
C THR A 361 -25.00 0.70 18.31
N SER A 362 -25.70 0.00 19.20
CA SER A 362 -26.27 -1.33 18.90
C SER A 362 -27.31 -1.26 17.78
N GLU A 363 -28.17 -0.23 17.75
CA GLU A 363 -29.16 -0.07 16.66
C GLU A 363 -28.46 0.17 15.32
N GLN A 364 -27.44 1.03 15.31
CA GLN A 364 -26.64 1.29 14.12
C GLN A 364 -25.84 0.06 13.68
N SER A 365 -25.32 -0.73 14.63
CA SER A 365 -24.61 -1.98 14.35
C SER A 365 -25.55 -2.99 13.70
N SER A 366 -26.77 -3.13 14.21
CA SER A 366 -27.78 -4.03 13.66
C SER A 366 -28.21 -3.60 12.25
N SER A 367 -28.41 -2.30 12.05
CA SER A 367 -28.73 -1.71 10.75
C SER A 367 -27.61 -1.94 9.74
N ALA A 368 -26.36 -1.65 10.11
CA ALA A 368 -25.20 -1.87 9.25
C ALA A 368 -24.99 -3.35 8.90
N ALA A 369 -25.23 -4.26 9.84
CA ALA A 369 -25.10 -5.69 9.62
C ALA A 369 -26.27 -6.31 8.85
N HIS A 370 -27.45 -5.67 8.86
CA HIS A 370 -28.73 -6.30 8.51
C HIS A 370 -28.97 -7.60 9.30
N LEU A 371 -28.55 -7.60 10.56
CA LEU A 371 -28.63 -8.74 11.48
C LEU A 371 -28.68 -8.19 12.92
N ALA A 372 -29.38 -8.85 13.83
CA ALA A 372 -29.46 -8.38 15.21
C ALA A 372 -28.08 -8.42 15.89
N ILE A 373 -27.55 -7.25 16.25
CA ILE A 373 -26.30 -7.04 16.98
C ILE A 373 -26.59 -6.12 18.17
N GLU A 374 -26.76 -6.69 19.35
CA GLU A 374 -27.13 -5.95 20.57
C GLU A 374 -25.97 -5.20 21.22
N GLN A 375 -24.75 -5.33 20.68
CA GLN A 375 -23.57 -4.67 21.21
C GLN A 375 -23.15 -3.48 20.32
N PRO A 376 -22.63 -2.38 20.91
CA PRO A 376 -22.00 -1.34 20.12
C PRO A 376 -20.76 -1.90 19.40
N SER A 377 -20.40 -1.30 18.27
CA SER A 377 -19.35 -1.84 17.40
C SER A 377 -18.42 -0.74 16.87
N LEU A 378 -17.19 -1.14 16.51
CA LEU A 378 -16.39 -0.36 15.55
C LEU A 378 -16.74 -0.82 14.14
N LEU A 379 -17.07 0.11 13.25
CA LEU A 379 -17.24 -0.15 11.81
C LEU A 379 -16.02 0.36 11.05
N TYR A 380 -15.43 -0.52 10.23
CA TYR A 380 -14.44 -0.21 9.20
C TYR A 380 -15.16 -0.17 7.84
N PRO A 381 -15.61 0.99 7.34
CA PRO A 381 -16.59 1.05 6.26
C PRO A 381 -16.03 0.61 4.91
N ASN A 382 -14.76 0.89 4.63
CA ASN A 382 -14.11 0.55 3.37
C ASN A 382 -13.43 -0.82 3.38
N ALA A 383 -13.40 -1.49 4.54
CA ALA A 383 -12.87 -2.83 4.71
C ALA A 383 -13.86 -3.87 4.17
N GLY A 384 -13.51 -5.16 4.27
CA GLY A 384 -14.41 -6.21 3.80
C GLY A 384 -13.75 -7.58 3.75
N TRP A 385 -14.08 -8.37 2.73
CA TRP A 385 -13.50 -9.70 2.56
C TRP A 385 -13.05 -9.97 1.12
N LEU A 386 -12.05 -10.83 1.01
CA LEU A 386 -11.50 -11.33 -0.25
C LEU A 386 -11.78 -12.84 -0.36
N ASN A 387 -11.94 -13.36 -1.58
CA ASN A 387 -11.74 -14.77 -1.87
C ASN A 387 -10.25 -15.01 -2.22
N PRO A 388 -9.38 -15.34 -1.25
CA PRO A 388 -7.94 -15.35 -1.50
C PRO A 388 -7.51 -16.51 -2.40
N ALA A 389 -8.18 -17.67 -2.34
CA ALA A 389 -7.83 -18.81 -3.18
C ALA A 389 -8.01 -18.49 -4.67
N ALA A 390 -9.17 -17.94 -5.05
CA ALA A 390 -9.45 -17.56 -6.43
C ALA A 390 -8.59 -16.37 -6.88
N PHE A 391 -8.41 -15.39 -5.99
CA PHE A 391 -7.58 -14.22 -6.26
C PHE A 391 -6.13 -14.59 -6.59
N VAL A 392 -5.48 -15.40 -5.74
CA VAL A 392 -4.08 -15.81 -5.92
C VAL A 392 -3.87 -16.60 -7.22
N ARG A 393 -4.78 -17.53 -7.54
CA ARG A 393 -4.71 -18.29 -8.79
C ARG A 393 -4.81 -17.36 -10.01
N THR A 394 -5.76 -16.42 -9.96
CA THR A 394 -5.97 -15.46 -11.05
C THR A 394 -4.75 -14.56 -11.28
N LEU A 395 -4.08 -14.10 -10.21
CA LEU A 395 -2.85 -13.31 -10.37
C LEU A 395 -1.75 -14.08 -11.10
N PHE A 396 -1.53 -15.36 -10.75
CA PHE A 396 -0.56 -16.19 -11.47
C PHE A 396 -0.97 -16.46 -12.92
N GLU A 397 -2.27 -16.62 -13.19
CA GLU A 397 -2.80 -16.81 -14.55
C GLU A 397 -2.64 -15.56 -15.41
N GLN A 398 -2.86 -14.37 -14.86
CA GLN A 398 -2.74 -13.10 -15.59
C GLN A 398 -1.29 -12.72 -15.89
N HIS A 399 -0.38 -12.92 -14.94
CA HIS A 399 1.02 -12.48 -15.09
C HIS A 399 1.97 -13.55 -15.62
N GLN A 400 1.52 -14.81 -15.71
CA GLN A 400 2.22 -15.92 -16.36
C GLN A 400 3.73 -15.97 -16.06
N PRO A 401 4.15 -16.10 -14.78
CA PRO A 401 5.56 -16.33 -14.47
C PRO A 401 6.00 -17.69 -15.06
N GLU A 402 7.32 -17.89 -15.16
CA GLU A 402 7.87 -19.23 -15.37
C GLU A 402 7.51 -20.10 -14.16
N TRP A 403 6.47 -20.91 -14.27
CA TRP A 403 5.97 -21.75 -13.18
C TRP A 403 6.63 -23.13 -13.19
N ILE A 404 7.28 -23.48 -12.09
CA ILE A 404 7.86 -24.81 -11.85
C ILE A 404 7.08 -25.49 -10.74
N SER A 405 6.41 -26.58 -11.08
CA SER A 405 5.70 -27.43 -10.11
C SER A 405 6.70 -28.39 -9.48
N ASP A 406 7.26 -28.00 -8.33
CA ASP A 406 8.19 -28.80 -7.55
C ASP A 406 8.08 -28.41 -6.07
N THR A 407 8.37 -29.36 -5.18
CA THR A 407 8.47 -29.15 -3.74
C THR A 407 9.92 -28.91 -3.37
N VAL A 408 10.24 -27.66 -3.02
CA VAL A 408 11.58 -27.27 -2.54
C VAL A 408 11.86 -27.94 -1.19
N LYS A 409 13.01 -28.61 -1.11
CA LYS A 409 13.52 -29.28 0.09
C LYS A 409 14.58 -28.46 0.81
N ARG A 410 15.42 -27.73 0.08
CA ARG A 410 16.51 -26.93 0.63
C ARG A 410 16.95 -25.82 -0.33
N ILE A 411 17.45 -24.72 0.22
CA ILE A 411 18.08 -23.62 -0.48
C ILE A 411 19.44 -23.36 0.18
N SER A 412 20.49 -23.39 -0.62
CA SER A 412 21.87 -23.20 -0.15
C SER A 412 22.68 -22.39 -1.14
N THR A 413 23.80 -21.82 -0.71
CA THR A 413 24.75 -21.16 -1.60
C THR A 413 25.44 -22.19 -2.50
N ALA A 414 25.39 -21.98 -3.82
CA ALA A 414 26.02 -22.85 -4.82
C ALA A 414 27.49 -22.46 -5.06
N GLN A 415 27.79 -21.15 -5.06
CA GLN A 415 29.14 -20.60 -5.13
C GLN A 415 29.22 -19.33 -4.28
N ASP A 416 30.16 -19.32 -3.34
CA ASP A 416 30.41 -18.18 -2.45
C ASP A 416 31.51 -17.30 -3.06
N THR A 417 31.12 -16.38 -3.94
CA THR A 417 31.96 -15.24 -4.27
C THR A 417 31.32 -14.00 -3.67
N ALA A 418 32.09 -13.24 -2.89
CA ALA A 418 31.60 -12.06 -2.18
C ALA A 418 30.92 -11.01 -3.10
N SER A 419 31.15 -11.08 -4.41
CA SER A 419 30.62 -10.16 -5.41
C SER A 419 29.37 -10.65 -6.16
N SER A 420 29.07 -11.95 -6.20
CA SER A 420 27.97 -12.51 -7.02
C SER A 420 27.51 -13.88 -6.52
N PRO A 421 26.75 -13.94 -5.40
CA PRO A 421 26.29 -15.21 -4.86
C PRO A 421 25.35 -15.90 -5.86
N SER A 422 25.60 -17.18 -6.10
CA SER A 422 24.67 -18.08 -6.79
C SER A 422 24.00 -18.97 -5.76
N TRP A 423 22.69 -19.13 -5.88
CA TRP A 423 21.85 -19.94 -5.01
C TRP A 423 21.43 -21.22 -5.72
N SER A 424 21.61 -22.35 -5.04
CA SER A 424 21.01 -23.63 -5.41
C SER A 424 19.72 -23.84 -4.64
N ILE A 425 18.69 -24.29 -5.35
CA ILE A 425 17.37 -24.65 -4.83
C ILE A 425 17.18 -26.14 -5.15
N LEU A 426 17.31 -26.99 -4.13
CA LEU A 426 17.08 -28.42 -4.23
C LEU A 426 15.57 -28.69 -4.14
N GLY A 427 14.98 -29.10 -5.25
CA GLY A 427 13.63 -29.61 -5.34
C GLY A 427 13.53 -31.10 -5.06
N THR A 428 12.31 -31.62 -5.20
CA THR A 428 12.05 -33.07 -5.21
C THR A 428 12.44 -33.67 -6.55
N ASP A 429 12.18 -32.95 -7.64
CA ASP A 429 12.32 -33.45 -9.01
C ASP A 429 13.64 -33.00 -9.65
N ALA A 430 14.11 -31.79 -9.34
CA ALA A 430 15.36 -31.26 -9.88
C ALA A 430 16.07 -30.28 -8.94
N GLU A 431 17.27 -29.86 -9.33
CA GLU A 431 18.01 -28.76 -8.69
C GLU A 431 18.01 -27.55 -9.61
N TYR A 432 17.76 -26.36 -9.05
CA TYR A 432 17.65 -25.11 -9.80
C TYR A 432 18.70 -24.11 -9.31
N THR A 433 19.25 -23.31 -10.22
CA THR A 433 20.19 -22.24 -9.87
C THR A 433 19.63 -20.86 -10.18
N THR A 434 19.98 -19.88 -9.35
CA THR A 434 19.58 -18.47 -9.53
C THR A 434 20.55 -17.52 -8.83
N ALA A 435 20.66 -16.29 -9.33
CA ALA A 435 21.41 -15.24 -8.63
C ALA A 435 20.57 -14.54 -7.54
N ARG A 436 19.24 -14.54 -7.71
CA ARG A 436 18.31 -13.83 -6.83
C ARG A 436 17.12 -14.72 -6.48
N VAL A 437 16.89 -14.89 -5.18
CA VAL A 437 15.80 -15.71 -4.64
C VAL A 437 15.00 -14.94 -3.59
N VAL A 438 13.67 -15.09 -3.64
CA VAL A 438 12.76 -14.61 -2.61
C VAL A 438 12.08 -15.81 -1.97
N LEU A 439 12.30 -16.00 -0.67
CA LEU A 439 11.72 -17.06 0.12
C LEU A 439 10.35 -16.64 0.66
N ALA A 440 9.29 -17.21 0.08
CA ALA A 440 7.89 -16.93 0.39
C ALA A 440 7.09 -18.23 0.67
N GLY A 441 7.76 -19.27 1.17
CA GLY A 441 7.23 -20.62 1.38
C GLY A 441 6.30 -20.77 2.59
N GLY A 442 5.76 -19.68 3.14
CA GLY A 442 4.96 -19.72 4.37
C GLY A 442 5.75 -20.29 5.55
N HIS A 443 5.10 -21.10 6.40
CA HIS A 443 5.74 -21.59 7.62
C HIS A 443 6.93 -22.52 7.35
N HIS A 444 6.97 -23.20 6.20
CA HIS A 444 8.12 -24.01 5.76
C HIS A 444 9.38 -23.17 5.51
N SER A 445 9.27 -21.85 5.36
CA SER A 445 10.43 -21.00 5.06
C SER A 445 11.58 -21.15 6.07
N ALA A 446 11.27 -21.45 7.34
CA ALA A 446 12.29 -21.67 8.36
C ALA A 446 13.12 -22.93 8.12
N ASP A 447 12.55 -23.94 7.46
CA ASP A 447 13.16 -25.25 7.27
C ASP A 447 13.89 -25.38 5.92
N LEU A 448 13.70 -24.39 5.02
CA LEU A 448 14.30 -24.41 3.68
C LEU A 448 15.73 -23.87 3.64
N ILE A 449 16.23 -23.23 4.68
CA ILE A 449 17.57 -22.64 4.73
C ILE A 449 18.28 -22.98 6.04
N ASP A 450 19.61 -22.92 6.05
CA ASP A 450 20.41 -23.19 7.25
C ASP A 450 20.38 -22.04 8.28
N THR A 451 19.89 -20.86 7.88
CA THR A 451 19.76 -19.71 8.80
C THR A 451 18.57 -19.92 9.74
N PRO A 452 18.77 -19.91 11.07
CA PRO A 452 17.70 -20.16 12.02
C PRO A 452 16.72 -18.98 12.05
N LEU A 453 15.60 -19.10 11.36
CA LEU A 453 14.54 -18.10 11.37
C LEU A 453 13.53 -18.40 12.49
N LYS A 454 13.25 -17.43 13.35
CA LYS A 454 12.16 -17.48 14.34
C LYS A 454 10.78 -17.32 13.68
N ILE A 455 10.42 -18.24 12.80
CA ILE A 455 9.09 -18.37 12.20
C ILE A 455 8.44 -19.62 12.78
N LYS A 456 7.23 -19.47 13.34
CA LYS A 456 6.50 -20.56 13.98
C LYS A 456 5.20 -20.87 13.25
N PRO A 457 4.87 -22.16 13.07
CA PRO A 457 3.60 -22.56 12.50
C PRO A 457 2.48 -22.34 13.51
N VAL A 458 1.34 -21.85 13.03
CA VAL A 458 0.10 -21.82 13.79
C VAL A 458 -1.01 -22.42 12.95
N LYS A 459 -1.44 -23.62 13.31
CA LYS A 459 -2.58 -24.30 12.71
C LYS A 459 -3.87 -23.55 13.05
N GLY A 460 -4.78 -23.51 12.08
CA GLY A 460 -6.11 -22.96 12.25
C GLY A 460 -7.12 -23.60 11.30
N GLN A 461 -8.28 -23.94 11.83
CA GLN A 461 -9.43 -24.45 11.11
C GLN A 461 -10.51 -23.38 10.99
N ILE A 462 -11.02 -23.20 9.78
CA ILE A 462 -12.27 -22.48 9.49
C ILE A 462 -13.38 -23.48 9.20
N SER A 463 -14.62 -23.07 9.46
CA SER A 463 -15.81 -23.88 9.25
C SER A 463 -16.74 -23.15 8.28
N MET A 464 -17.30 -23.88 7.33
CA MET A 464 -18.38 -23.40 6.47
C MET A 464 -19.69 -23.79 7.14
N VAL A 465 -20.58 -22.82 7.32
CA VAL A 465 -21.87 -23.02 7.96
C VAL A 465 -22.98 -22.57 7.03
N ARG A 466 -24.06 -23.36 6.96
CA ARG A 466 -25.22 -23.03 6.14
C ARG A 466 -25.87 -21.73 6.65
N ALA A 467 -26.15 -20.81 5.75
CA ALA A 467 -26.90 -19.60 6.07
C ALA A 467 -28.36 -19.93 6.44
N SER A 468 -28.86 -19.35 7.53
CA SER A 468 -30.29 -19.34 7.85
C SER A 468 -31.00 -18.24 7.06
N ALA A 469 -32.34 -18.19 7.18
CA ALA A 469 -33.11 -17.09 6.61
C ALA A 469 -32.71 -15.72 7.22
N GLU A 470 -32.34 -15.67 8.50
CA GLU A 470 -31.83 -14.45 9.14
C GLU A 470 -30.39 -14.15 8.73
N THR A 471 -29.47 -15.11 8.84
CA THR A 471 -28.04 -14.84 8.62
C THR A 471 -27.72 -14.58 7.15
N ALA A 472 -28.55 -15.05 6.22
CA ALA A 472 -28.44 -14.71 4.79
C ALA A 472 -28.58 -13.21 4.52
N GLN A 473 -29.14 -12.42 5.44
CA GLN A 473 -29.22 -10.96 5.32
C GLN A 473 -27.92 -10.26 5.71
N LEU A 474 -26.96 -10.93 6.35
CA LEU A 474 -25.71 -10.33 6.81
C LEU A 474 -24.93 -9.69 5.64
N THR A 475 -24.75 -8.37 5.68
CA THR A 475 -24.05 -7.62 4.63
C THR A 475 -22.61 -7.27 4.97
N THR A 476 -22.21 -7.32 6.24
CA THR A 476 -20.87 -6.94 6.73
C THR A 476 -20.12 -8.14 7.30
N VAL A 477 -18.79 -8.10 7.30
CA VAL A 477 -18.00 -9.09 8.05
C VAL A 477 -18.12 -8.79 9.54
N LEU A 478 -18.40 -9.80 10.35
CA LEU A 478 -18.35 -9.70 11.80
C LEU A 478 -16.98 -10.19 12.30
N CYS A 479 -16.28 -9.39 13.08
CA CYS A 479 -14.98 -9.70 13.67
C CYS A 479 -15.04 -9.62 15.20
N TYR A 480 -15.01 -10.77 15.86
CA TYR A 480 -15.11 -10.96 17.30
C TYR A 480 -13.84 -11.68 17.83
N LYS A 481 -13.98 -12.67 18.72
CA LYS A 481 -12.89 -13.63 19.04
C LYS A 481 -12.57 -14.57 17.86
N GLY A 482 -13.38 -14.51 16.80
CA GLY A 482 -13.19 -15.08 15.49
C GLY A 482 -13.74 -14.11 14.44
N TYR A 483 -14.22 -14.62 13.32
CA TYR A 483 -14.91 -13.85 12.29
C TYR A 483 -16.00 -14.68 11.62
N MET A 484 -17.00 -14.00 11.08
CA MET A 484 -18.06 -14.54 10.23
C MET A 484 -18.18 -13.62 9.00
N VAL A 485 -18.16 -14.21 7.80
CA VAL A 485 -18.24 -13.47 6.54
C VAL A 485 -19.66 -13.56 5.97
N PRO A 486 -20.19 -12.53 5.27
CA PRO A 486 -21.43 -12.62 4.51
C PRO A 486 -21.53 -13.88 3.65
N ALA A 487 -22.75 -14.42 3.52
CA ALA A 487 -22.94 -15.70 2.85
C ALA A 487 -22.58 -15.61 1.36
N GLN A 488 -21.85 -16.61 0.86
CA GLN A 488 -21.66 -16.82 -0.56
C GLN A 488 -22.15 -18.23 -0.89
N GLN A 489 -22.99 -18.35 -1.93
CA GLN A 489 -23.59 -19.63 -2.33
C GLN A 489 -24.34 -20.34 -1.18
N GLY A 490 -24.95 -19.58 -0.27
CA GLY A 490 -25.73 -20.10 0.85
C GLY A 490 -24.90 -20.53 2.06
N GLU A 491 -23.60 -20.24 2.10
CA GLU A 491 -22.72 -20.60 3.21
C GLU A 491 -21.93 -19.39 3.72
N HIS A 492 -21.73 -19.33 5.04
CA HIS A 492 -20.79 -18.42 5.68
C HIS A 492 -19.49 -19.14 6.00
N CYS A 493 -18.36 -18.48 5.82
CA CYS A 493 -17.12 -18.88 6.48
C CYS A 493 -17.07 -18.28 7.89
N ILE A 494 -16.89 -19.16 8.90
CA ILE A 494 -16.61 -18.77 10.28
C ILE A 494 -15.27 -19.31 10.75
N GLY A 495 -14.63 -18.63 11.69
CA GLY A 495 -13.42 -19.15 12.30
C GLY A 495 -12.59 -18.14 13.05
N ALA A 496 -11.39 -18.48 13.47
CA ALA A 496 -10.76 -19.78 13.27
C ALA A 496 -10.07 -20.24 14.55
N THR A 497 -9.82 -21.54 14.66
CA THR A 497 -8.96 -22.07 15.72
C THR A 497 -7.53 -21.50 15.61
N PHE A 498 -6.80 -21.60 16.72
CA PHE A 498 -5.46 -21.04 16.85
C PHE A 498 -4.57 -21.98 17.68
N GLU A 499 -4.00 -22.97 17.01
CA GLU A 499 -3.19 -24.02 17.61
C GLU A 499 -1.71 -23.72 17.34
N ARG A 500 -0.99 -23.26 18.38
CA ARG A 500 0.40 -22.81 18.28
C ARG A 500 1.36 -23.99 18.15
N ASP A 501 2.45 -23.78 17.41
CA ASP A 501 3.53 -24.74 17.22
C ASP A 501 3.06 -26.07 16.60
N GLN A 502 1.94 -26.03 15.87
CA GLN A 502 1.38 -27.16 15.13
C GLN A 502 1.34 -26.84 13.63
N ALA A 503 1.71 -27.83 12.83
CA ALA A 503 1.80 -27.73 11.37
C ALA A 503 1.04 -28.85 10.64
N ASP A 504 0.38 -29.76 11.36
CA ASP A 504 -0.43 -30.80 10.72
C ASP A 504 -1.72 -30.21 10.13
N LEU A 505 -2.24 -30.86 9.09
CA LEU A 505 -3.44 -30.45 8.38
C LEU A 505 -4.68 -31.28 8.78
N ASN A 506 -4.62 -32.00 9.91
CA ASN A 506 -5.74 -32.82 10.35
C ASN A 506 -6.87 -31.93 10.84
N SER A 507 -8.07 -32.15 10.30
CA SER A 507 -9.27 -31.49 10.78
C SER A 507 -9.85 -32.18 12.01
N SER A 508 -10.72 -31.47 12.73
CA SER A 508 -11.41 -31.99 13.90
C SER A 508 -12.82 -31.42 13.99
N SER A 509 -13.81 -32.25 14.33
CA SER A 509 -15.17 -31.79 14.62
C SER A 509 -15.20 -30.88 15.85
N THR A 510 -14.34 -31.13 16.85
CA THR A 510 -14.20 -30.25 18.02
C THR A 510 -13.73 -28.85 17.65
N ALA A 511 -12.94 -28.72 16.57
CA ALA A 511 -12.56 -27.41 16.06
C ALA A 511 -13.74 -26.68 15.38
N ASP A 512 -14.64 -27.42 14.72
CA ASP A 512 -15.88 -26.87 14.16
C ASP A 512 -16.84 -26.43 15.28
N GLU A 513 -17.02 -27.26 16.30
CA GLU A 513 -17.78 -26.94 17.52
C GLU A 513 -17.23 -25.67 18.19
N ALA A 514 -15.90 -25.58 18.39
CA ALA A 514 -15.26 -24.42 19.00
C ALA A 514 -15.47 -23.12 18.19
N ASN A 515 -15.45 -23.20 16.85
CA ASN A 515 -15.75 -22.06 15.99
C ASN A 515 -17.20 -21.59 16.15
N CYS A 516 -18.16 -22.53 16.16
CA CYS A 516 -19.58 -22.24 16.35
C CYS A 516 -19.86 -21.68 17.74
N GLU A 517 -19.32 -22.29 18.79
CA GLU A 517 -19.43 -21.82 20.17
C GLU A 517 -18.83 -20.42 20.35
N SER A 518 -17.69 -20.13 19.73
CA SER A 518 -17.10 -18.79 19.80
C SER A 518 -18.00 -17.74 19.17
N LEU A 519 -18.68 -18.04 18.07
CA LEU A 519 -19.66 -17.14 17.45
C LEU A 519 -20.88 -16.97 18.38
N ALA A 520 -21.46 -18.07 18.84
CA ALA A 520 -22.63 -18.07 19.73
C ALA A 520 -22.37 -17.24 21.00
N ASN A 521 -21.22 -17.44 21.65
CA ASN A 521 -20.83 -16.74 22.88
C ASN A 521 -20.58 -15.24 22.68
N CYS A 522 -20.08 -14.83 21.50
CA CYS A 522 -19.81 -13.42 21.22
C CYS A 522 -21.06 -12.68 20.74
N ALA A 523 -21.88 -13.31 19.90
CA ALA A 523 -23.10 -12.71 19.36
C ALA A 523 -24.20 -12.63 20.43
N GLN A 524 -24.38 -13.70 21.22
CA GLN A 524 -25.45 -13.84 22.22
C GLN A 524 -26.85 -13.66 21.63
N GLN A 525 -27.08 -14.19 20.43
CA GLN A 525 -28.32 -14.04 19.69
C GLN A 525 -28.89 -15.41 19.29
N ALA A 526 -30.17 -15.46 18.94
CA ALA A 526 -30.80 -16.71 18.51
C ALA A 526 -30.21 -17.22 17.18
N TRP A 527 -29.93 -16.32 16.23
CA TRP A 527 -29.41 -16.64 14.91
C TRP A 527 -28.00 -17.28 14.93
N SER A 528 -27.26 -17.15 16.03
CA SER A 528 -25.91 -17.71 16.18
C SER A 528 -25.89 -19.10 16.82
N LYS A 529 -27.06 -19.66 17.13
CA LYS A 529 -27.22 -21.01 17.72
C LYS A 529 -27.55 -22.04 16.64
N ASP A 530 -27.33 -23.31 16.95
CA ASP A 530 -27.72 -24.46 16.12
C ASP A 530 -27.21 -24.40 14.66
N LEU A 531 -26.00 -23.83 14.48
CA LEU A 531 -25.36 -23.69 13.19
C LEU A 531 -25.08 -25.06 12.57
N THR A 532 -25.46 -25.24 11.30
CA THR A 532 -25.15 -26.48 10.56
C THR A 532 -23.83 -26.33 9.81
N VAL A 533 -22.80 -27.00 10.28
CA VAL A 533 -21.50 -27.09 9.59
C VAL A 533 -21.64 -27.95 8.33
N THR A 534 -21.25 -27.41 7.19
CA THR A 534 -21.31 -28.05 5.88
C THR A 534 -19.93 -28.43 5.33
N GLY A 535 -18.87 -27.88 5.92
CA GLY A 535 -17.49 -28.26 5.63
C GLY A 535 -16.50 -27.50 6.51
N HIS A 536 -15.21 -27.77 6.31
CA HIS A 536 -14.13 -27.04 6.98
C HIS A 536 -12.87 -26.98 6.11
N ARG A 537 -11.93 -26.11 6.49
CA ARG A 537 -10.58 -26.09 5.93
C ARG A 537 -9.56 -25.82 7.04
N VAL A 538 -8.51 -26.64 7.05
CA VAL A 538 -7.34 -26.47 7.93
C VAL A 538 -6.22 -25.84 7.14
N SER A 539 -5.49 -24.92 7.77
CA SER A 539 -4.30 -24.30 7.21
C SER A 539 -3.31 -23.90 8.29
N VAL A 540 -2.05 -23.66 7.90
CA VAL A 540 -0.96 -23.32 8.82
C VAL A 540 -0.39 -21.94 8.50
N ARG A 541 -0.54 -21.01 9.44
CA ARG A 541 -0.03 -19.64 9.35
C ARG A 541 1.46 -19.63 9.67
N ALA A 542 2.20 -18.76 8.99
CA ALA A 542 3.56 -18.41 9.38
C ALA A 542 3.52 -17.20 10.32
N THR A 543 3.97 -17.35 11.57
CA THR A 543 3.96 -16.28 12.57
C THR A 543 5.36 -15.96 13.07
N THR A 544 5.57 -14.72 13.48
CA THR A 544 6.79 -14.26 14.16
C THR A 544 6.50 -13.97 15.64
N PRO A 545 7.52 -13.96 16.52
CA PRO A 545 7.36 -13.65 17.94
C PRO A 545 6.73 -12.27 18.20
N ASP A 546 7.01 -11.28 17.35
CA ASP A 546 6.51 -9.91 17.47
C ASP A 546 5.20 -9.67 16.69
N HIS A 547 4.67 -10.70 16.02
CA HIS A 547 3.48 -10.63 15.16
C HIS A 547 3.58 -9.67 13.97
N GLN A 548 4.79 -9.23 13.63
CA GLN A 548 5.07 -8.41 12.46
C GLN A 548 5.53 -9.27 11.28
N PRO A 549 5.09 -8.98 10.05
CA PRO A 549 5.61 -9.67 8.88
C PRO A 549 7.09 -9.37 8.67
N ALA A 550 7.80 -10.28 7.99
CA ALA A 550 9.21 -10.08 7.64
C ALA A 550 9.36 -10.01 6.12
N ALA A 551 9.86 -8.87 5.66
CA ALA A 551 10.04 -8.56 4.25
C ALA A 551 11.33 -7.76 4.08
N GLY A 552 12.32 -8.34 3.41
CA GLY A 552 13.56 -7.63 3.08
C GLY A 552 14.70 -8.55 2.72
N LEU A 553 15.88 -7.97 2.54
CA LEU A 553 17.14 -8.70 2.35
C LEU A 553 17.42 -9.54 3.58
N LEU A 554 17.71 -10.83 3.41
CA LEU A 554 18.16 -11.73 4.48
C LEU A 554 19.67 -11.96 4.36
N GLN A 555 20.13 -12.29 3.17
CA GLN A 555 21.54 -12.45 2.79
C GLN A 555 21.73 -11.91 1.36
N PRO A 556 22.97 -11.65 0.90
CA PRO A 556 23.22 -11.28 -0.50
C PRO A 556 22.52 -12.22 -1.49
N GLY A 557 21.63 -11.68 -2.33
CA GLY A 557 20.84 -12.45 -3.29
C GLY A 557 19.66 -13.24 -2.73
N LEU A 558 19.45 -13.30 -1.41
CA LEU A 558 18.32 -13.96 -0.76
C LEU A 558 17.49 -12.98 0.06
N MET A 559 16.21 -12.83 -0.31
CA MET A 559 15.23 -12.06 0.45
C MET A 559 14.20 -12.97 1.12
N LEU A 560 13.61 -12.51 2.22
CA LEU A 560 12.50 -13.18 2.89
C LEU A 560 11.22 -12.38 2.64
N PHE A 561 10.10 -13.08 2.37
CA PHE A 561 8.75 -12.53 2.35
C PHE A 561 7.78 -13.47 3.07
N CYS A 562 7.77 -13.40 4.42
CA CYS A 562 7.05 -14.35 5.26
C CYS A 562 6.52 -13.71 6.55
N GLY A 563 6.04 -14.51 7.49
CA GLY A 563 5.56 -14.03 8.80
C GLY A 563 4.23 -13.27 8.76
N LEU A 564 3.43 -13.43 7.69
CA LEU A 564 2.20 -12.67 7.47
C LEU A 564 1.08 -12.94 8.50
N GLY A 565 1.22 -13.99 9.31
CA GLY A 565 0.25 -14.39 10.33
C GLY A 565 -1.15 -14.55 9.76
N SER A 566 -2.13 -13.96 10.45
CA SER A 566 -3.55 -13.96 10.03
C SER A 566 -3.96 -12.70 9.25
N ARG A 567 -3.00 -11.86 8.84
CA ARG A 567 -3.26 -10.55 8.21
C ARG A 567 -2.55 -10.38 6.88
N GLY A 568 -2.16 -11.49 6.26
CA GLY A 568 -1.46 -11.47 4.97
C GLY A 568 -2.26 -10.83 3.84
N LEU A 569 -3.59 -10.88 3.89
CA LEU A 569 -4.42 -10.20 2.88
C LEU A 569 -4.32 -8.68 2.97
N THR A 570 -4.06 -8.14 4.17
CA THR A 570 -3.83 -6.70 4.36
C THR A 570 -2.38 -6.31 4.07
N SER A 571 -1.40 -7.12 4.50
CA SER A 571 0.01 -6.73 4.43
C SER A 571 0.73 -7.13 3.14
N ALA A 572 0.32 -8.20 2.45
CA ALA A 572 1.02 -8.67 1.27
C ALA A 572 1.14 -7.64 0.13
N PRO A 573 0.09 -6.83 -0.21
CA PRO A 573 0.21 -5.86 -1.30
C PRO A 573 1.33 -4.84 -1.11
N VAL A 574 1.39 -4.16 0.05
CA VAL A 574 2.42 -3.14 0.31
C VAL A 574 3.82 -3.75 0.46
N LEU A 575 3.92 -4.98 1.01
CA LEU A 575 5.20 -5.66 1.16
C LEU A 575 5.74 -6.19 -0.16
N ALA A 576 4.86 -6.62 -1.08
CA ALA A 576 5.24 -6.98 -2.44
C ALA A 576 5.82 -5.76 -3.18
N GLU A 577 5.17 -4.61 -3.08
CA GLU A 577 5.69 -3.35 -3.62
C GLU A 577 7.03 -2.96 -2.99
N LEU A 578 7.16 -3.04 -1.65
CA LEU A 578 8.43 -2.79 -0.96
C LEU A 578 9.57 -3.66 -1.52
N LEU A 579 9.34 -4.98 -1.65
CA LEU A 579 10.35 -5.90 -2.13
C LEU A 579 10.67 -5.68 -3.60
N ALA A 580 9.65 -5.46 -4.44
CA ALA A 580 9.84 -5.20 -5.86
C ALA A 580 10.69 -3.93 -6.08
N GLU A 581 10.48 -2.88 -5.28
CA GLU A 581 11.30 -1.66 -5.32
C GLU A 581 12.73 -1.87 -4.80
N GLN A 582 12.91 -2.69 -3.76
CA GLN A 582 14.25 -3.08 -3.31
C GLN A 582 15.01 -3.91 -4.36
N LEU A 583 14.29 -4.78 -5.09
CA LEU A 583 14.84 -5.67 -6.11
C LEU A 583 15.13 -4.94 -7.43
N SER A 584 14.31 -3.95 -7.78
CA SER A 584 14.47 -3.12 -8.98
C SER A 584 15.42 -1.94 -8.74
N GLY A 585 15.61 -1.54 -7.48
CA GLY A 585 16.34 -0.35 -7.08
C GLY A 585 15.54 0.93 -7.28
N GLY A 586 14.23 0.95 -6.96
CA GLY A 586 13.36 2.12 -7.05
C GLY A 586 13.01 2.76 -5.69
N VAL A 587 11.84 3.40 -5.61
CA VAL A 587 11.39 4.20 -4.44
C VAL A 587 10.42 3.38 -3.60
N VAL A 588 10.64 3.29 -2.29
CA VAL A 588 9.93 2.36 -1.39
C VAL A 588 8.70 2.96 -0.67
N PRO A 589 7.57 2.22 -0.50
CA PRO A 589 6.26 2.73 -0.07
C PRO A 589 6.01 2.84 1.46
N LEU A 590 7.04 2.96 2.30
CA LEU A 590 6.88 2.90 3.76
C LEU A 590 7.82 3.85 4.50
N THR A 591 7.44 4.27 5.70
CA THR A 591 8.31 5.04 6.59
C THR A 591 9.55 4.24 6.98
N LYS A 592 10.65 4.93 7.29
CA LYS A 592 11.92 4.35 7.73
C LYS A 592 11.75 3.47 8.97
N ASP A 593 10.94 3.91 9.94
CA ASP A 593 10.59 3.12 11.15
C ASP A 593 9.81 1.85 10.80
N ALA A 594 8.86 1.91 9.85
CA ALA A 594 8.16 0.70 9.41
C ALA A 594 9.13 -0.26 8.70
N ARG A 595 9.96 0.24 7.78
CA ARG A 595 10.93 -0.60 7.04
C ARG A 595 11.96 -1.26 7.95
N SER A 596 12.44 -0.57 9.00
CA SER A 596 13.41 -1.15 9.94
C SER A 596 12.82 -2.30 10.75
N ARG A 597 11.55 -2.21 11.14
CA ARG A 597 10.84 -3.24 11.90
C ARG A 597 10.48 -4.47 11.08
N LEU A 598 10.42 -4.33 9.75
CA LEU A 598 10.11 -5.43 8.83
C LEU A 598 11.35 -6.23 8.42
N GLN A 599 12.56 -5.75 8.74
CA GLN A 599 13.81 -6.39 8.36
C GLN A 599 13.92 -7.83 8.89
N PRO A 600 14.21 -8.83 8.02
CA PRO A 600 14.32 -10.23 8.42
C PRO A 600 15.39 -10.52 9.48
N GLN A 601 16.44 -9.70 9.60
CA GLN A 601 17.55 -9.90 10.53
C GLN A 601 17.08 -10.07 11.99
N ARG A 602 15.99 -9.40 12.37
CA ARG A 602 15.40 -9.51 13.72
C ARG A 602 14.89 -10.91 14.08
N LEU A 603 14.71 -11.78 13.07
CA LEU A 603 14.26 -13.16 13.24
C LEU A 603 15.41 -14.14 13.45
N ILE A 604 16.66 -13.72 13.23
CA ILE A 604 17.85 -14.55 13.43
C ILE A 604 18.34 -14.43 14.87
N THR A 605 18.32 -13.20 15.40
CA THR A 605 18.79 -12.83 16.75
C THR A 605 17.82 -13.23 17.82
#